data_AF-H5TCA2-F1
#
_entry.id   AF-H5TCA2-F1
#
_cell.length_a   1.000
_cell.length_b   1.000
_cell.length_c   1.000
_cell.angle_alpha   90.00
_cell.angle_beta   90.00
_cell.angle_gamma   90.00
#
_symmetry.space_group_name_H-M   'P 1'
#
loop_
_entity.id
_entity.type
_entity.pdbx_description
1 polymer ?
#
loop_
_entity_poly.entity_id
_entity_poly.type
_entity_poly.pdbx_seq_one_letter_code
_entity_poly.pdbx_strand_id
1 'polypeptide(L)' 'MDAIYQDTELPDDQEAFLDINAQLCQQWPNITEIKDAPDDADEWNTVVGKLPLLEK' A
#
# COMPACT_ATOMS: atom_id res chain seq x y z
N MET A 1 3.77 -9.80 5.99
CA MET A 1 4.84 -9.32 5.10
C MET A 1 4.95 -7.81 5.31
N ASP A 2 6.14 -7.22 5.24
CA ASP A 2 6.28 -5.76 5.40
C ASP A 2 5.76 -5.02 4.14
N ALA A 3 5.20 -3.83 4.32
CA ALA A 3 4.55 -3.06 3.24
C ALA A 3 5.02 -1.59 3.16
N ILE A 4 5.89 -1.16 4.08
CA ILE A 4 6.45 0.19 4.12
C ILE A 4 7.97 0.06 4.02
N TYR A 5 8.52 0.70 2.99
CA TYR A 5 9.93 0.64 2.64
C TYR A 5 10.50 2.05 2.46
N GLN A 6 11.81 2.19 2.61
CA GLN A 6 12.50 3.40 2.17
C GLN A 6 12.53 3.42 0.63
N ASP A 7 12.48 4.62 0.05
CA ASP A 7 12.52 4.81 -1.41
C ASP A 7 13.82 4.32 -2.06
N THR A 8 14.89 4.19 -1.28
CA THR A 8 16.18 3.62 -1.71
C THR A 8 16.34 2.14 -1.44
N GLU A 9 15.40 1.50 -0.73
CA GLU A 9 15.45 0.09 -0.32
C GLU A 9 14.17 -0.66 -0.73
N LEU A 10 13.64 -0.38 -1.92
CA LEU A 10 12.51 -1.12 -2.47
C LEU A 10 12.96 -2.43 -3.12
N PRO A 11 12.19 -3.52 -2.93
CA PRO A 11 12.23 -4.66 -3.84
C PRO A 11 11.80 -4.27 -5.26
N ASP A 12 12.39 -4.90 -6.28
CA ASP A 12 12.13 -4.63 -7.71
C ASP A 12 10.63 -4.70 -8.08
N ASP A 13 9.85 -5.57 -7.42
CA ASP A 13 8.41 -5.73 -7.67
C ASP A 13 7.54 -4.65 -7.01
N GLN A 14 8.15 -3.73 -6.24
CA GLN A 14 7.47 -2.65 -5.55
C GLN A 14 7.75 -1.26 -6.16
N GLU A 15 8.63 -1.13 -7.16
CA GLU A 15 9.01 0.17 -7.76
C GLU A 15 7.80 0.99 -8.25
N ALA A 16 6.77 0.32 -8.80
CA ALA A 16 5.55 0.97 -9.30
C ALA A 16 4.80 1.76 -8.21
N PHE A 17 4.99 1.43 -6.92
CA PHE A 17 4.33 2.11 -5.82
C PHE A 17 4.88 3.52 -5.55
N LEU A 18 6.08 3.88 -6.05
CA LEU A 18 6.60 5.25 -5.94
C LEU A 18 5.68 6.26 -6.64
N ASP A 19 5.38 6.01 -7.91
CA ASP A 19 4.51 6.87 -8.72
C ASP A 19 3.07 6.84 -8.20
N ILE A 20 2.58 5.66 -7.78
CA ILE A 20 1.23 5.51 -7.23
C ILE A 20 1.09 6.34 -5.93
N ASN A 21 2.05 6.23 -5.02
CA ASN A 21 2.02 6.98 -3.76
C ASN A 21 2.10 8.49 -4.01
N ALA A 22 2.95 8.94 -4.94
CA ALA A 22 3.08 10.35 -5.30
C ALA A 22 1.79 10.94 -5.92
N GLN A 23 1.03 10.13 -6.67
CA GLN A 23 -0.23 10.54 -7.29
C GLN A 23 -1.41 10.51 -6.32
N LEU A 24 -1.54 9.42 -5.55
CA LEU A 24 -2.71 9.22 -4.68
C LEU A 24 -2.63 10.07 -3.41
N CYS A 25 -1.44 10.38 -2.89
CA CYS A 25 -1.30 11.27 -1.73
C CYS A 25 -1.83 12.69 -1.99
N GLN A 26 -1.89 13.12 -3.25
CA GLN A 26 -2.45 14.43 -3.63
C GLN A 26 -3.98 14.41 -3.72
N GLN A 27 -4.60 13.23 -3.86
CA GLN A 27 -6.02 13.08 -4.15
C GLN A 27 -6.81 12.55 -2.95
N TRP A 28 -6.23 11.63 -2.19
CA TRP A 28 -6.89 10.99 -1.07
C TRP A 28 -6.95 11.90 0.17
N PRO A 29 -8.01 11.76 0.99
CA PRO A 29 -8.10 12.47 2.26
C PRO A 29 -7.01 11.99 3.22
N ASN A 30 -6.53 12.90 4.07
CA ASN A 30 -5.54 12.57 5.08
C ASN A 30 -6.15 11.68 6.18
N ILE A 31 -5.44 10.62 6.58
CA ILE A 31 -5.79 9.75 7.71
C ILE A 31 -4.84 10.08 8.87
N THR A 32 -5.36 10.74 9.91
CA THR A 32 -4.58 11.17 11.10
C THR A 32 -4.82 10.34 12.35
N GLU A 33 -5.74 9.37 12.30
CA GLU A 33 -6.14 8.53 13.42
C GLU A 33 -6.15 7.06 13.02
N ILE A 34 -5.78 6.20 13.97
CA ILE A 34 -5.81 4.75 13.78
C ILE A 34 -7.27 4.29 13.72
N LYS A 35 -7.55 3.35 12.81
CA LYS A 35 -8.83 2.66 12.69
C LYS A 35 -8.58 1.16 12.72
N ASP A 36 -9.63 0.40 12.98
CA ASP A 36 -9.56 -1.05 12.91
C ASP A 36 -9.19 -1.50 11.48
N ALA A 37 -8.39 -2.57 11.40
CA ALA A 37 -8.06 -3.20 10.13
C ALA A 37 -9.33 -3.84 9.50
N PRO A 38 -9.35 -4.04 8.17
CA PRO A 38 -10.40 -4.84 7.53
C PRO A 38 -10.53 -6.24 8.15
N ASP A 39 -11.76 -6.79 8.18
CA ASP A 39 -12.06 -8.09 8.79
C ASP A 39 -11.26 -9.25 8.17
N ASP A 40 -10.88 -9.14 6.90
CA ASP A 40 -10.15 -10.13 6.12
C ASP A 40 -8.63 -9.86 6.06
N ALA A 41 -8.12 -8.87 6.80
CA ALA A 41 -6.72 -8.42 6.70
C ALA A 41 -5.69 -9.55 6.90
N ASP A 42 -5.95 -10.49 7.83
CA ASP A 42 -5.06 -11.62 8.11
C ASP A 42 -4.95 -12.58 6.92
N GLU A 43 -6.04 -12.78 6.17
CA GLU A 43 -6.06 -13.63 4.97
C GLU A 43 -5.19 -13.02 3.86
N TRP A 44 -5.17 -11.69 3.76
CA TRP A 44 -4.46 -10.95 2.71
C TRP A 44 -3.00 -10.60 3.05
N ASN A 45 -2.54 -10.83 4.28
CA ASN A 45 -1.19 -10.44 4.72
C ASN A 45 -0.06 -11.19 3.99
N THR A 46 -0.35 -12.37 3.44
CA THR A 46 0.64 -13.21 2.73
C THR A 46 0.42 -13.28 1.22
N VAL A 47 -0.66 -12.68 0.71
CA VAL A 47 -1.01 -12.70 -0.71
C VAL A 47 -0.20 -11.64 -1.47
N VAL A 48 0.50 -12.09 -2.52
CA VAL A 48 1.30 -11.26 -3.42
C VAL A 48 0.47 -10.79 -4.62
N GLY A 49 0.95 -9.74 -5.32
CA GLY A 49 0.31 -9.29 -6.56
C GLY A 49 -1.06 -8.61 -6.37
N LYS A 50 -1.27 -7.91 -5.25
CA LYS A 50 -2.54 -7.24 -4.91
C LYS A 50 -2.80 -5.95 -5.69
N LEU A 51 -1.83 -5.43 -6.44
CA LEU A 51 -1.93 -4.16 -7.18
C LEU A 51 -3.18 -4.05 -8.09
N PRO A 52 -3.61 -5.08 -8.84
CA PRO A 52 -4.82 -5.00 -9.66
C PRO A 52 -6.12 -4.80 -8.88
N LEU A 53 -6.11 -5.02 -7.55
CA LEU A 53 -7.26 -4.85 -6.67
C LEU A 53 -7.32 -3.44 -6.04
N LEU A 54 -6.36 -2.56 -6.35
CA LEU A 54 -6.32 -1.20 -5.82
C LEU A 54 -7.52 -0.38 -6.34
N GLU A 55 -8.36 0.08 -5.41
CA GLU A 55 -9.42 1.05 -5.66
C GLU A 55 -8.85 2.48 -5.52
N LYS A 56 -9.13 3.37 -6.48
CA LYS A 56 -8.60 4.74 -6.53
C LYS A 56 -9.64 5.77 -6.10
#